data_AF-A0A916GLK0-F1
#
_entry.id   AF-A0A916GLK0-F1
#
_cell.length_a   1.000
_cell.length_b   1.000
_cell.length_c   1.000
_cell.angle_alpha   90.00
_cell.angle_beta   90.00
_cell.angle_gamma   90.00
#
_symmetry.space_group_name_H-M   'P 1'
#
loop_
_entity.id
_entity.type
_entity.pdbx_description
1 polymer ?
#
loop_
_entity_poly.entity_id
_entity_poly.type
_entity_poly.pdbx_seq_one_letter_code
_entity_poly.pdbx_strand_id
1 'polypeptide(L)'
;MNTYSAFSIDVLIVTALSEELTALHDHFDFQSPTFVAGTSIPYFINDRVPCDSGTHNYCIAAFCLNAMGNTNAGIDVSNALRDLNPAYVFMFGLAGGIKGETDLTDVIVPNKIFYLTLGKISSDGQDTRPEPLRLDASLEARLRTYYLQIQATKAYQVRFGPLAVTDQVVANSEKVREILQVHPKMLGIEMESYGAGLAAFKAGSAVFAAVRGVSDHADEHKNDDRRPDALENAADFLMGFIQSGLLPKRPIPSKSIPKFIAIHHLSLYRRPAIRQAIQGYLERLQPFDLIEVLIDQTDLFQAGSLIDPVKALRGQVERLTAIETILREHPECELGYFGLAHIPLMFHMGYAINRREVRVFGTDYTSGVWLDLPEKSSLPVVRVEGLPEHLIDSPGDVVLLMSVSYNIHSAEPSQVVDRPTALVHIRAEQPRLGLIDSEEVLDRFTNTFRQVLQTLTATMPQISRIHLFYAGPPALAFRCGQQINRNIDPEIVVYNYSRRDRPHYRWAVNLQTNEIVERGEKHV
;
A
#
# COMPACT_ATOMS: atom_id res chain seq x y z
N MET A 1 8.67 -10.80 16.03
CA MET A 1 9.08 -9.38 16.06
C MET A 1 7.87 -8.58 16.51
N ASN A 2 8.03 -7.74 17.54
CA ASN A 2 6.91 -7.09 18.24
C ASN A 2 6.04 -6.27 17.29
N THR A 3 4.81 -6.74 17.11
CA THR A 3 3.68 -5.99 16.55
C THR A 3 3.24 -4.97 17.59
N TYR A 4 3.81 -3.77 17.55
CA TYR A 4 3.18 -2.62 18.20
C TYR A 4 1.88 -2.34 17.45
N SER A 5 0.75 -2.69 18.07
CA SER A 5 -0.57 -2.21 17.67
C SER A 5 -0.47 -0.69 17.47
N ALA A 6 -0.76 -0.24 16.24
CA ALA A 6 -0.64 1.15 15.83
C ALA A 6 -1.36 2.07 16.81
N PHE A 7 -0.62 2.92 17.52
CA PHE A 7 -1.25 3.97 18.32
C PHE A 7 -2.02 4.89 17.37
N SER A 8 -3.31 5.02 17.63
CA SER A 8 -4.19 5.98 16.96
C SER A 8 -3.90 7.34 17.60
N ILE A 9 -2.98 8.12 17.03
CA ILE A 9 -2.59 9.44 17.57
C ILE A 9 -3.73 10.44 17.32
N ASP A 10 -4.29 11.04 18.36
CA ASP A 10 -5.30 12.09 18.19
C ASP A 10 -4.63 13.41 17.74
N VAL A 11 -3.51 13.77 18.36
CA VAL A 11 -2.80 15.04 18.14
C VAL A 11 -1.31 14.81 17.93
N LEU A 12 -0.77 15.36 16.85
CA LEU A 12 0.65 15.45 16.58
C LEU A 12 1.13 16.89 16.80
N ILE A 13 2.12 17.10 17.66
CA ILE A 13 2.77 18.39 17.89
C ILE A 13 4.16 18.36 17.26
N VAL A 14 4.47 19.36 16.45
CA VAL A 14 5.72 19.45 15.69
C VAL A 14 6.47 20.69 16.15
N THR A 15 7.74 20.54 16.53
CA THR A 15 8.61 21.65 16.92
C THR A 15 9.83 21.72 16.01
N ALA A 16 10.36 22.92 15.78
CA ALA A 16 11.57 23.13 14.98
C ALA A 16 12.84 23.04 15.82
N LEU A 17 12.74 23.35 17.12
CA LEU A 17 13.86 23.42 18.04
C LEU A 17 13.69 22.48 19.24
N SER A 18 14.82 22.09 19.83
CA SER A 18 14.85 21.27 21.04
C SER A 18 14.24 21.99 22.24
N GLU A 19 14.47 23.30 22.38
CA GLU A 19 13.89 24.11 23.46
C GLU A 19 12.36 24.23 23.36
N GLU A 20 11.82 24.25 22.13
CA GLU A 20 10.39 24.25 21.88
C GLU A 20 9.78 22.92 22.33
N LEU A 21 10.47 21.80 22.06
CA LEU A 21 10.05 20.49 22.55
C LEU A 21 10.16 20.40 24.08
N THR A 22 11.22 20.97 24.68
CA THR A 22 11.39 21.01 26.14
C THR A 22 10.26 21.78 26.81
N ALA A 23 9.84 22.93 26.28
CA ALA A 23 8.71 23.68 26.83
C ALA A 23 7.41 22.86 26.86
N LEU A 24 7.21 21.93 25.93
CA LEU A 24 6.05 21.03 25.96
C LEU A 24 6.16 19.93 27.04
N HIS A 25 7.37 19.48 27.36
CA HIS A 25 7.60 18.46 28.39
C HIS A 25 7.21 18.95 29.79
N ASP A 26 7.28 20.26 30.04
CA ASP A 26 6.87 20.84 31.31
C ASP A 26 5.34 20.74 31.54
N HIS A 27 4.57 20.54 30.46
CA HIS A 27 3.11 20.42 30.53
C HIS A 27 2.58 19.00 30.19
N PHE A 28 3.31 18.19 29.43
CA PHE A 28 2.97 16.79 29.17
C PHE A 28 4.07 15.86 29.64
N ASP A 29 3.69 14.86 30.45
CA ASP A 29 4.56 13.76 30.84
C ASP A 29 4.71 12.78 29.66
N PHE A 30 5.51 13.17 28.67
CA PHE A 30 5.79 12.32 27.52
C PHE A 30 6.63 11.11 27.93
N GLN A 31 6.26 9.94 27.41
CA GLN A 31 7.02 8.72 27.65
C GLN A 31 8.36 8.74 26.91
N SER A 32 9.20 7.74 27.23
CA SER A 32 10.47 7.50 26.53
C SER A 32 10.34 7.52 25.00
N PRO A 33 11.36 7.99 24.27
CA PRO A 33 11.32 8.12 22.82
C PRO A 33 10.99 6.79 22.14
N THR A 34 9.99 6.81 21.28
CA THR A 34 9.55 5.68 20.45
C THR A 34 10.16 5.81 19.05
N PHE A 35 10.82 4.75 18.60
CA PHE A 35 11.47 4.70 17.29
C PHE A 35 10.65 3.86 16.31
N VAL A 36 10.36 4.43 15.14
CA VAL A 36 9.70 3.74 14.03
C VAL A 36 10.74 3.33 12.99
N ALA A 37 10.68 2.09 12.51
CA ALA A 37 11.63 1.57 11.53
C ALA A 37 11.59 2.40 10.24
N GLY A 38 12.76 2.88 9.80
CA GLY A 38 12.88 3.74 8.62
C GLY A 38 12.76 5.24 8.90
N THR A 39 12.49 5.65 10.14
CA THR A 39 12.41 7.05 10.54
C THR A 39 13.57 7.40 11.48
N SER A 40 14.29 8.49 11.17
CA SER A 40 15.47 8.93 11.95
C SER A 40 15.11 9.76 13.18
N ILE A 41 13.87 10.25 13.25
CA ILE A 41 13.39 11.12 14.33
C ILE A 41 12.56 10.28 15.31
N PRO A 42 12.88 10.30 16.61
CA PRO A 42 12.05 9.65 17.62
C PRO A 42 10.77 10.45 17.89
N TYR A 43 9.69 9.73 18.21
CA TYR A 43 8.43 10.31 18.66
C TYR A 43 8.29 10.19 20.18
N PHE A 44 7.85 11.26 20.83
CA PHE A 44 7.51 11.31 22.24
C PHE A 44 6.00 11.18 22.39
N ILE A 45 5.51 10.15 23.07
CA ILE A 45 4.08 9.82 23.10
C ILE A 45 3.54 9.87 24.53
N ASN A 46 2.40 10.52 24.72
CA ASN A 46 1.57 10.39 25.91
C ASN A 46 0.18 9.88 25.48
N ASP A 47 -0.16 8.66 25.87
CA ASP A 47 -1.39 7.97 25.45
C ASP A 47 -2.60 8.30 26.32
N ARG A 48 -2.46 9.16 27.34
CA ARG A 48 -3.45 9.39 28.39
C ARG A 48 -3.52 10.83 28.85
N VAL A 49 -3.55 11.79 27.92
CA VAL A 49 -3.77 13.20 28.27
C VAL A 49 -5.26 13.41 28.57
N PRO A 50 -5.65 13.72 29.83
CA PRO A 50 -7.04 13.85 30.18
C PRO A 50 -7.63 15.16 29.65
N CYS A 51 -8.91 15.12 29.29
CA CYS A 51 -9.70 16.33 29.10
C CYS A 51 -10.33 16.77 30.44
N ASP A 52 -10.34 18.08 30.71
CA ASP A 52 -10.91 18.70 31.92
C ASP A 52 -12.39 18.37 32.14
N SER A 53 -13.14 18.13 31.05
CA SER A 53 -14.53 17.67 31.12
C SER A 53 -14.69 16.22 31.59
N GLY A 54 -13.60 15.45 31.66
CA GLY A 54 -13.59 14.03 32.02
C GLY A 54 -14.20 13.09 30.96
N THR A 55 -14.54 13.61 29.77
CA THR A 55 -15.29 12.84 28.76
C THR A 55 -14.44 11.86 27.96
N HIS A 56 -13.13 12.13 27.81
CA HIS A 56 -12.19 11.31 27.04
C HIS A 56 -10.74 11.69 27.35
N ASN A 57 -9.79 10.85 26.92
CA ASN A 57 -8.35 11.13 26.92
C ASN A 57 -7.84 11.25 25.48
N TYR A 58 -6.84 12.09 25.26
CA TYR A 58 -6.10 12.17 23.99
C TYR A 58 -4.83 11.32 24.04
N CYS A 59 -4.52 10.71 22.90
CA CYS A 59 -3.19 10.21 22.59
C CYS A 59 -2.45 11.29 21.81
N ILE A 60 -1.38 11.82 22.38
CA ILE A 60 -0.60 12.92 21.82
C ILE A 60 0.80 12.44 21.53
N ALA A 61 1.28 12.71 20.32
CA ALA A 61 2.66 12.52 19.93
C ALA A 61 3.32 13.87 19.69
N ALA A 62 4.59 14.01 20.03
CA ALA A 62 5.42 15.16 19.69
C ALA A 62 6.75 14.73 19.09
N PHE A 63 7.31 15.56 18.23
CA PHE A 63 8.70 15.41 17.79
C PHE A 63 9.31 16.76 17.40
N CYS A 64 10.64 16.80 17.44
CA CYS A 64 11.44 17.91 16.95
C CYS A 64 11.98 17.59 15.56
N LEU A 65 11.86 18.53 14.62
CA LEU A 65 12.47 18.44 13.29
C LEU A 65 13.98 18.17 13.41
N ASN A 66 14.54 17.42 12.45
CA ASN A 66 15.99 17.16 12.41
C ASN A 66 16.79 18.34 11.83
N ALA A 67 16.13 19.27 11.14
CA ALA A 67 16.68 20.49 10.57
C ALA A 67 15.60 21.58 10.45
N MET A 68 16.02 22.84 10.51
CA MET A 68 15.14 24.00 10.32
C MET A 68 14.69 24.15 8.86
N GLY A 69 13.60 24.90 8.68
CA GLY A 69 13.17 25.37 7.37
C GLY A 69 12.00 24.60 6.76
N ASN A 70 11.35 25.27 5.83
CA ASN A 70 10.02 24.95 5.35
C ASN A 70 9.94 23.58 4.65
N THR A 71 10.93 23.28 3.79
CA THR A 71 10.99 22.00 3.06
C THR A 71 11.19 20.83 4.02
N ASN A 72 12.06 21.00 5.02
CA ASN A 72 12.34 19.93 5.97
C ASN A 72 11.10 19.63 6.84
N ALA A 73 10.43 20.67 7.32
CA ALA A 73 9.16 20.55 8.03
C ALA A 73 8.11 19.76 7.22
N GLY A 74 7.99 20.04 5.91
CA GLY A 74 7.08 19.30 5.04
C GLY A 74 7.40 17.80 4.91
N ILE A 75 8.69 17.45 4.79
CA ILE A 75 9.14 16.05 4.67
C ILE A 75 8.90 15.30 5.98
N ASP A 76 9.34 15.87 7.11
CA ASP A 76 9.24 15.21 8.40
C ASP A 76 7.79 15.05 8.85
N VAL A 77 6.93 16.04 8.60
CA VAL A 77 5.49 15.93 8.86
C VAL A 77 4.83 14.89 7.93
N SER A 78 5.25 14.79 6.67
CA SER A 78 4.75 13.73 5.77
C SER A 78 5.10 12.33 6.27
N ASN A 79 6.31 12.16 6.81
CA ASN A 79 6.74 10.91 7.45
C ASN A 79 5.90 10.62 8.70
N ALA A 80 5.72 11.60 9.58
CA ALA A 80 4.91 11.45 10.78
C ALA A 80 3.44 11.13 10.47
N LEU A 81 2.87 11.74 9.42
CA LEU A 81 1.51 11.42 8.95
C LEU A 81 1.38 9.96 8.53
N ARG A 82 2.37 9.42 7.82
CA ARG A 82 2.41 8.00 7.41
C ARG A 82 2.59 7.07 8.61
N ASP A 83 3.50 7.43 9.52
CA ASP A 83 3.91 6.59 10.63
C ASP A 83 2.82 6.53 11.72
N LEU A 84 2.20 7.67 12.03
CA LEU A 84 1.34 7.87 13.20
C LEU A 84 -0.15 8.09 12.86
N ASN A 85 -0.48 8.46 11.62
CA ASN A 85 -1.83 8.76 11.14
C ASN A 85 -2.65 9.68 12.10
N PRO A 86 -2.13 10.85 12.47
CA PRO A 86 -2.79 11.73 13.44
C PRO A 86 -4.03 12.41 12.85
N ALA A 87 -5.01 12.75 13.70
CA ALA A 87 -6.18 13.53 13.28
C ALA A 87 -5.92 15.04 13.21
N TYR A 88 -4.98 15.54 14.03
CA TYR A 88 -4.59 16.95 14.08
C TYR A 88 -3.07 17.09 14.06
N VAL A 89 -2.58 18.13 13.41
CA VAL A 89 -1.17 18.53 13.41
C VAL A 89 -1.08 19.98 13.91
N PHE A 90 -0.35 20.19 15.00
CA PHE A 90 -0.01 21.51 15.51
C PHE A 90 1.48 21.80 15.30
N MET A 91 1.79 22.83 14.53
CA MET A 91 3.14 23.39 14.51
C MET A 91 3.30 24.33 15.70
N PHE A 92 4.12 23.94 16.66
CA PHE A 92 4.39 24.69 17.89
C PHE A 92 5.77 25.32 17.84
N GLY A 93 5.91 26.54 18.37
CA GLY A 93 7.24 27.14 18.60
C GLY A 93 7.25 28.66 18.59
N LEU A 94 8.32 29.25 18.12
CA LEU A 94 8.53 30.70 18.14
C LEU A 94 8.18 31.39 16.81
N ALA A 95 7.95 32.70 16.87
CA ALA A 95 7.91 33.58 15.72
C ALA A 95 8.47 34.98 16.07
N GLY A 96 9.01 35.66 15.07
CA GLY A 96 9.26 37.09 15.15
C GLY A 96 7.95 37.85 14.90
N GLY A 97 7.49 38.65 15.85
CA GLY A 97 6.25 39.41 15.75
C GLY A 97 6.42 40.74 15.01
N ILE A 98 5.36 41.23 14.36
CA ILE A 98 5.40 42.54 13.71
C ILE A 98 5.08 43.64 14.73
N LYS A 99 6.03 44.56 14.92
CA LYS A 99 5.86 45.70 15.83
C LYS A 99 4.62 46.52 15.46
N GLY A 100 3.75 46.74 16.44
CA GLY A 100 2.47 47.45 16.27
C GLY A 100 1.28 46.55 15.92
N GLU A 101 1.52 45.29 15.53
CA GLU A 101 0.46 44.28 15.34
C GLU A 101 0.49 43.21 16.45
N THR A 102 1.66 42.91 17.01
CA THR A 102 1.86 41.97 18.14
C THR A 102 2.86 42.51 19.14
N ASP A 103 2.66 42.20 20.43
CA ASP A 103 3.61 42.49 21.50
C ASP A 103 4.49 41.26 21.81
N LEU A 104 5.66 41.46 22.43
CA LEU A 104 6.49 40.34 22.89
C LEU A 104 5.69 39.45 23.85
N THR A 105 5.86 38.14 23.71
CA THR A 105 5.15 37.09 24.47
C THR A 105 3.66 36.93 24.17
N ASP A 106 3.11 37.68 23.20
CA ASP A 106 1.82 37.34 22.59
C ASP A 106 1.91 35.95 21.93
N VAL A 107 0.76 35.29 21.82
CA VAL A 107 0.60 34.03 21.09
C VAL A 107 -0.07 34.30 19.75
N ILE A 108 0.54 33.91 18.65
CA ILE A 108 -0.02 33.99 17.30
C ILE A 108 -0.65 32.65 16.93
N VAL A 109 -1.91 32.70 16.51
CA VAL A 109 -2.62 31.57 15.89
C VAL A 109 -2.99 31.98 14.45
N PRO A 110 -2.21 31.58 13.45
CA PRO A 110 -2.43 32.09 12.11
C PRO A 110 -3.70 31.54 11.48
N ASN A 111 -4.56 32.42 10.97
CA ASN A 111 -5.70 32.02 10.14
C ASN A 111 -5.33 31.91 8.65
N LYS A 112 -4.20 32.52 8.26
CA LYS A 112 -3.59 32.43 6.94
C LYS A 112 -2.08 32.35 7.07
N ILE A 113 -1.45 31.45 6.33
CA ILE A 113 -0.01 31.25 6.33
C ILE A 113 0.51 31.47 4.92
N PHE A 114 1.37 32.46 4.73
CA PHE A 114 1.90 32.88 3.44
C PHE A 114 3.35 32.44 3.29
N TYR A 115 3.64 31.59 2.31
CA TYR A 115 5.03 31.28 1.95
C TYR A 115 5.57 32.29 0.94
N LEU A 116 6.59 33.05 1.34
CA LEU A 116 7.03 34.25 0.63
C LEU A 116 8.15 34.00 -0.39
N THR A 117 8.60 32.75 -0.54
CA THR A 117 9.67 32.39 -1.50
C THR A 117 9.14 32.26 -2.93
N LEU A 118 7.86 31.91 -3.10
CA LEU A 118 7.28 31.69 -4.44
C LEU A 118 7.02 33.01 -5.15
N GLY A 119 7.62 33.18 -6.33
CA GLY A 119 7.47 34.41 -7.10
C GLY A 119 8.41 34.49 -8.30
N LYS A 120 8.44 35.66 -8.95
CA LYS A 120 9.36 35.98 -10.03
C LYS A 120 10.31 37.09 -9.56
N ILE A 121 11.61 36.86 -9.67
CA ILE A 121 12.63 37.90 -9.48
C ILE A 121 12.97 38.47 -10.86
N SER A 122 13.00 39.80 -10.98
CA SER A 122 13.34 40.54 -12.19
C SER A 122 14.24 41.74 -11.86
N SER A 123 14.72 42.45 -12.90
CA SER A 123 15.48 43.70 -12.72
C SER A 123 14.71 44.78 -11.95
N ASP A 124 13.38 44.72 -12.02
CA ASP A 124 12.49 45.75 -11.46
C ASP A 124 12.03 45.40 -10.03
N GLY A 125 12.48 44.25 -9.50
CA GLY A 125 12.15 43.78 -8.16
C GLY A 125 11.64 42.33 -8.12
N GLN A 126 11.15 41.93 -6.95
CA GLN A 126 10.59 40.61 -6.67
C GLN A 126 9.05 40.68 -6.63
N ASP A 127 8.40 39.88 -7.48
CA ASP A 127 6.95 39.69 -7.53
C ASP A 127 6.58 38.39 -6.79
N THR A 128 6.19 38.49 -5.53
CA THR A 128 5.79 37.36 -4.68
C THR A 128 4.36 36.94 -5.01
N ARG A 129 4.14 35.64 -5.25
CA ARG A 129 2.85 35.06 -5.63
C ARG A 129 2.44 33.96 -4.65
N PRO A 130 2.11 34.31 -3.40
CA PRO A 130 1.84 33.31 -2.39
C PRO A 130 0.43 32.72 -2.57
N GLU A 131 0.33 31.40 -2.44
CA GLU A 131 -0.95 30.72 -2.24
C GLU A 131 -1.09 30.39 -0.76
N PRO A 132 -1.91 31.15 0.01
CA PRO A 132 -1.92 31.01 1.46
C PRO A 132 -2.68 29.76 1.91
N LEU A 133 -2.08 29.02 2.85
CA LEU A 133 -2.80 28.00 3.60
C LEU A 133 -3.76 28.67 4.59
N ARG A 134 -4.95 28.10 4.76
CA ARG A 134 -5.98 28.62 5.66
C ARG A 134 -6.22 27.67 6.81
N LEU A 135 -6.42 28.24 8.00
CA LEU A 135 -6.89 27.47 9.15
C LEU A 135 -8.31 26.94 8.88
N ASP A 136 -8.57 25.71 9.29
CA ASP A 136 -9.92 25.11 9.21
C ASP A 136 -10.91 25.95 10.02
N ALA A 137 -12.05 26.31 9.41
CA ALA A 137 -13.01 27.23 10.03
C ALA A 137 -13.62 26.70 11.34
N SER A 138 -13.80 25.37 11.45
CA SER A 138 -14.31 24.75 12.67
C SER A 138 -13.26 24.77 13.78
N LEU A 139 -12.00 24.49 13.44
CA LEU A 139 -10.90 24.60 14.39
C LEU A 139 -10.64 26.05 14.83
N GLU A 140 -10.69 27.02 13.90
CA GLU A 140 -10.54 28.45 14.21
C GLU A 140 -11.62 28.91 15.21
N ALA A 141 -12.88 28.56 14.98
CA ALA A 141 -13.97 28.91 15.88
C ALA A 141 -13.73 28.38 17.30
N ARG A 142 -13.23 27.14 17.43
CA ARG A 142 -12.96 26.49 18.73
C ARG A 142 -11.78 27.13 19.46
N LEU A 143 -10.69 27.41 18.75
CA LEU A 143 -9.53 28.12 19.30
C LEU A 143 -9.93 29.52 19.80
N ARG A 144 -10.76 30.24 19.05
CA ARG A 144 -11.31 31.53 19.48
C ARG A 144 -12.22 31.41 20.69
N THR A 145 -13.08 30.40 20.74
CA THR A 145 -13.91 30.12 21.92
C THR A 145 -13.06 29.88 23.16
N TYR A 146 -11.99 29.10 23.04
CA TYR A 146 -11.07 28.84 24.15
C TYR A 146 -10.38 30.13 24.62
N TYR A 147 -9.86 30.93 23.70
CA TYR A 147 -9.24 32.22 24.05
C TYR A 147 -10.23 33.12 24.80
N LEU A 148 -11.49 33.22 24.37
CA LEU A 148 -12.51 34.02 25.06
C LEU A 148 -12.76 33.55 26.50
N GLN A 149 -12.55 32.27 26.81
CA GLN A 149 -12.70 31.70 28.15
C GLN A 149 -11.54 32.08 29.08
N ILE A 150 -10.32 32.20 28.53
CA ILE A 150 -9.10 32.41 29.34
C ILE A 150 -8.58 33.86 29.32
N GLN A 151 -8.99 34.69 28.36
CA GLN A 151 -8.43 36.03 28.13
C GLN A 151 -8.52 36.97 29.35
N ALA A 152 -9.47 36.72 30.28
CA ALA A 152 -9.62 37.52 31.49
C ALA A 152 -8.68 37.08 32.63
N THR A 153 -8.12 35.87 32.56
CA THR A 153 -7.27 35.28 33.61
C THR A 153 -5.82 35.14 33.20
N LYS A 154 -5.53 35.11 31.89
CA LYS A 154 -4.17 35.01 31.36
C LYS A 154 -3.55 36.38 31.13
N ALA A 155 -2.24 36.49 31.39
CA ALA A 155 -1.48 37.73 31.25
C ALA A 155 -1.05 38.03 29.80
N TYR A 156 -1.16 37.06 28.90
CA TYR A 156 -0.78 37.18 27.49
C TYR A 156 -2.00 37.34 26.57
N GLN A 157 -1.79 37.89 25.37
CA GLN A 157 -2.83 38.01 24.35
C GLN A 157 -2.66 36.96 23.26
N VAL A 158 -3.78 36.52 22.68
CA VAL A 158 -3.79 35.61 21.53
C VAL A 158 -4.26 36.37 20.29
N ARG A 159 -3.42 36.40 19.26
CA ARG A 159 -3.62 37.16 18.02
C ARG A 159 -3.91 36.19 16.88
N PHE A 160 -5.08 36.34 16.26
CA PHE A 160 -5.46 35.56 15.10
C PHE A 160 -5.34 36.40 13.83
N GLY A 161 -4.52 35.95 12.87
CA GLY A 161 -4.25 36.73 11.67
C GLY A 161 -3.24 36.06 10.73
N PRO A 162 -2.71 36.79 9.75
CA PRO A 162 -1.79 36.24 8.78
C PRO A 162 -0.37 36.12 9.33
N LEU A 163 0.32 35.05 8.95
CA LEU A 163 1.72 34.76 9.31
C LEU A 163 2.54 34.50 8.05
N ALA A 164 3.77 35.02 8.04
CA ALA A 164 4.71 34.85 6.95
C ALA A 164 5.67 33.69 7.22
N VAL A 165 5.94 32.91 6.19
CA VAL A 165 6.95 31.85 6.20
C VAL A 165 8.03 32.20 5.19
N THR A 166 9.28 32.20 5.65
CA THR A 166 10.46 32.52 4.85
C THR A 166 11.52 31.44 5.04
N ASP A 167 12.41 31.26 4.07
CA ASP A 167 13.51 30.29 4.20
C ASP A 167 14.74 30.88 4.91
N GLN A 168 14.65 32.13 5.39
CA GLN A 168 15.74 32.86 6.04
C GLN A 168 15.25 33.50 7.34
N VAL A 169 16.08 33.49 8.38
CA VAL A 169 15.80 34.25 9.60
C VAL A 169 15.80 35.75 9.27
N VAL A 170 14.69 36.43 9.56
CA VAL A 170 14.55 37.86 9.33
C VAL A 170 15.01 38.63 10.57
N ALA A 171 15.97 39.53 10.37
CA ALA A 171 16.54 40.45 11.36
C ALA A 171 16.82 41.82 10.71
N ASN A 172 15.86 42.29 9.91
CA ASN A 172 16.04 43.44 9.03
C ASN A 172 14.70 44.15 8.79
N SER A 173 14.64 45.42 9.18
CA SER A 173 13.41 46.23 9.13
C SER A 173 12.95 46.54 7.70
N GLU A 174 13.85 46.59 6.72
CA GLU A 174 13.51 46.73 5.30
C GLU A 174 12.84 45.47 4.78
N LYS A 175 13.36 44.28 5.12
CA LYS A 175 12.73 43.02 4.76
C LYS A 175 11.34 42.88 5.38
N VAL A 176 11.17 43.31 6.63
CA VAL A 176 9.85 43.38 7.27
C VAL A 176 8.90 44.28 6.49
N ARG A 177 9.36 45.45 6.01
CA ARG A 177 8.55 46.35 5.17
C ARG A 177 8.13 45.70 3.85
N GLU A 178 9.00 44.94 3.20
CA GLU A 178 8.66 44.17 1.99
C GLU A 178 7.56 43.11 2.28
N ILE A 179 7.70 42.38 3.39
CA ILE A 179 6.71 41.37 3.81
C ILE A 179 5.33 42.01 4.03
N LEU A 180 5.29 43.22 4.61
CA LEU A 180 4.04 43.96 4.82
C LEU A 180 3.40 44.46 3.51
N GLN A 181 4.13 44.54 2.40
CA GLN A 181 3.53 44.82 1.08
C GLN A 181 2.70 43.63 0.58
N VAL A 182 3.03 42.40 0.97
CA VAL A 182 2.24 41.20 0.65
C VAL A 182 0.93 41.17 1.44
N HIS A 183 1.00 41.47 2.74
CA HIS A 183 -0.18 41.60 3.59
C HIS A 183 0.06 42.62 4.72
N PRO A 184 -0.62 43.80 4.72
CA PRO A 184 -0.34 44.89 5.67
C PRO A 184 -0.58 44.58 7.15
N LYS A 185 -1.34 43.51 7.42
CA LYS A 185 -1.72 43.04 8.77
C LYS A 185 -0.98 41.76 9.20
N MET A 186 0.20 41.51 8.66
CA MET A 186 1.04 40.37 9.06
C MET A 186 1.30 40.44 10.57
N LEU A 187 1.07 39.34 11.29
CA LEU A 187 1.29 39.27 12.73
C LEU A 187 2.72 38.84 13.07
N GLY A 188 3.32 38.00 12.24
CA GLY A 188 4.68 37.54 12.49
C GLY A 188 5.30 36.79 11.32
N ILE A 189 6.54 36.35 11.53
CA ILE A 189 7.42 35.71 10.56
C ILE A 189 8.08 34.49 11.22
N GLU A 190 8.07 33.35 10.55
CA GLU A 190 8.76 32.11 10.95
C GLU A 190 9.22 31.31 9.71
N MET A 191 9.61 30.03 9.88
CA MET A 191 10.31 29.27 8.84
C MET A 191 9.71 27.90 8.48
N GLU A 192 8.65 27.39 9.13
CA GLU A 192 8.25 25.97 9.01
C GLU A 192 6.76 25.73 8.72
N SER A 193 5.87 26.62 9.15
CA SER A 193 4.44 26.30 9.28
C SER A 193 3.77 26.01 7.93
N TYR A 194 4.28 26.59 6.83
CA TYR A 194 3.69 26.36 5.51
C TYR A 194 3.95 24.94 5.00
N GLY A 195 5.18 24.42 5.13
CA GLY A 195 5.56 23.09 4.69
C GLY A 195 4.85 22.02 5.50
N ALA A 196 4.84 22.18 6.83
CA ALA A 196 4.08 21.33 7.73
C ALA A 196 2.57 21.32 7.39
N GLY A 197 1.98 22.50 7.19
CA GLY A 197 0.57 22.63 6.84
C GLY A 197 0.24 22.08 5.45
N LEU A 198 1.13 22.24 4.47
CA LEU A 198 0.95 21.73 3.12
C LEU A 198 1.00 20.20 3.10
N ALA A 199 1.87 19.59 3.90
CA ALA A 199 1.92 18.14 4.08
C ALA A 199 0.59 17.59 4.63
N ALA A 200 0.07 18.19 5.70
CA ALA A 200 -1.22 17.81 6.27
C ALA A 200 -2.39 18.02 5.28
N PHE A 201 -2.42 19.17 4.60
CA PHE A 201 -3.43 19.48 3.59
C PHE A 201 -3.44 18.45 2.44
N LYS A 202 -2.26 18.09 1.92
CA LYS A 202 -2.13 17.11 0.84
C LYS A 202 -2.46 15.68 1.27
N ALA A 203 -2.17 15.31 2.51
CA ALA A 203 -2.53 14.00 3.05
C ALA A 203 -4.05 13.85 3.21
N GLY A 204 -4.76 14.94 3.54
CA GLY A 204 -6.22 14.97 3.71
C GLY A 204 -6.72 14.21 4.96
N SER A 205 -5.84 13.55 5.70
CA SER A 205 -6.16 12.78 6.91
C SER A 205 -6.09 13.59 8.21
N ALA A 206 -5.45 14.76 8.20
CA ALA A 206 -5.24 15.59 9.38
C ALA A 206 -5.62 17.06 9.15
N VAL A 207 -6.13 17.72 10.20
CA VAL A 207 -6.30 19.18 10.19
C VAL A 207 -5.12 19.87 10.86
N PHE A 208 -4.64 20.92 10.21
CA PHE A 208 -3.46 21.66 10.61
C PHE A 208 -3.79 22.98 11.30
N ALA A 209 -3.02 23.32 12.32
CA ALA A 209 -2.91 24.65 12.89
C ALA A 209 -1.47 24.94 13.32
N ALA A 210 -1.12 26.21 13.49
CA ALA A 210 0.11 26.61 14.15
C ALA A 210 -0.20 27.41 15.41
N VAL A 211 0.68 27.35 16.40
CA VAL A 211 0.63 28.16 17.62
C VAL A 211 2.05 28.65 17.88
N ARG A 212 2.25 29.97 17.78
CA ARG A 212 3.59 30.58 17.83
C ARG A 212 3.69 31.61 18.95
N GLY A 213 4.70 31.52 19.81
CA GLY A 213 5.02 32.57 20.79
C GLY A 213 5.89 33.66 20.16
N VAL A 214 5.58 34.93 20.43
CA VAL A 214 6.37 36.07 19.93
C VAL A 214 7.63 36.27 20.78
N SER A 215 8.80 35.90 20.25
CA SER A 215 10.10 36.04 20.94
C SER A 215 10.79 37.37 20.70
N ASP A 216 10.64 37.92 19.49
CA ASP A 216 11.33 39.12 19.03
C ASP A 216 10.50 39.87 17.97
N HIS A 217 11.03 40.96 17.40
CA HIS A 217 10.34 41.76 16.37
C HIS A 217 10.92 41.63 14.94
N ALA A 218 11.80 40.66 14.70
CA ALA A 218 12.46 40.43 13.40
C ALA A 218 13.20 41.66 12.83
N ASP A 219 13.54 42.63 13.68
CA ASP A 219 14.33 43.81 13.35
C ASP A 219 15.81 43.63 13.72
N GLU A 220 16.63 44.66 13.48
CA GLU A 220 18.07 44.60 13.79
C GLU A 220 18.37 44.55 15.31
N HIS A 221 17.36 44.78 16.16
CA HIS A 221 17.48 44.81 17.61
C HIS A 221 16.94 43.53 18.28
N LYS A 222 16.60 42.50 17.50
CA LYS A 222 16.13 41.23 18.04
C LYS A 222 17.15 40.60 19.00
N ASN A 223 16.63 40.02 20.08
CA ASN A 223 17.39 39.23 21.04
C ASN A 223 16.56 38.02 21.50
N ASP A 224 17.19 37.14 22.28
CA ASP A 224 16.62 35.85 22.68
C ASP A 224 16.05 35.85 24.11
N ASP A 225 16.06 36.99 24.80
CA ASP A 225 15.76 37.09 26.24
C ASP A 225 14.32 36.70 26.58
N ARG A 226 13.39 36.88 25.64
CA ARG A 226 11.95 36.61 25.83
C ARG A 226 11.50 35.26 25.30
N ARG A 227 12.40 34.44 24.73
CA ARG A 227 12.05 33.11 24.20
C ARG A 227 11.42 32.20 25.26
N PRO A 228 11.93 32.12 26.51
CA PRO A 228 11.30 31.28 27.54
C PRO A 228 9.85 31.69 27.85
N ASP A 229 9.60 32.99 28.08
CA ASP A 229 8.25 33.51 28.35
C ASP A 229 7.29 33.29 27.17
N ALA A 230 7.80 33.46 25.94
CA ALA A 230 7.01 33.28 24.72
C ALA A 230 6.62 31.82 24.51
N LEU A 231 7.54 30.88 24.78
CA LEU A 231 7.27 29.45 24.75
C LEU A 231 6.27 29.03 25.82
N GLU A 232 6.45 29.51 27.06
CA GLU A 232 5.54 29.22 28.18
C GLU A 232 4.10 29.66 27.85
N ASN A 233 3.91 30.89 27.38
CA ASN A 233 2.57 31.39 27.04
C ASN A 233 1.95 30.61 25.87
N ALA A 234 2.73 30.27 24.84
CA ALA A 234 2.25 29.49 23.71
C ALA A 234 1.90 28.05 24.12
N ALA A 235 2.72 27.44 24.98
CA ALA A 235 2.49 26.10 25.51
C ALA A 235 1.23 26.09 26.38
N ASP A 236 1.13 26.98 27.37
CA ASP A 236 -0.07 27.13 28.21
C ASP A 236 -1.35 27.28 27.37
N PHE A 237 -1.32 28.08 26.29
CA PHE A 237 -2.46 28.22 25.38
C PHE A 237 -2.81 26.94 24.61
N LEU A 238 -1.84 26.34 23.90
CA LEU A 238 -2.08 25.12 23.09
C LEU A 238 -2.58 23.97 23.96
N MET A 239 -1.96 23.82 25.12
CA MET A 239 -2.11 22.67 25.99
C MET A 239 -3.42 22.76 26.74
N GLY A 240 -3.71 23.94 27.28
CA GLY A 240 -5.01 24.24 27.86
C GLY A 240 -6.14 24.14 26.83
N PHE A 241 -5.91 24.49 25.56
CA PHE A 241 -6.90 24.29 24.50
C PHE A 241 -7.21 22.81 24.29
N ILE A 242 -6.19 21.96 24.18
CA ILE A 242 -6.37 20.51 24.03
C ILE A 242 -7.11 19.94 25.25
N GLN A 243 -6.66 20.27 26.45
CA GLN A 243 -7.22 19.79 27.72
C GLN A 243 -8.66 20.27 27.95
N SER A 244 -9.04 21.47 27.46
CA SER A 244 -10.40 21.99 27.59
C SER A 244 -11.50 21.09 27.00
N GLY A 245 -11.15 20.20 26.06
CA GLY A 245 -12.10 19.33 25.35
C GLY A 245 -12.79 19.99 24.17
N LEU A 246 -12.44 21.25 23.85
CA LEU A 246 -12.98 21.94 22.68
C LEU A 246 -12.47 21.34 21.36
N LEU A 247 -11.34 20.63 21.37
CA LEU A 247 -10.81 19.88 20.24
C LEU A 247 -11.55 18.53 20.12
N PRO A 248 -12.47 18.33 19.17
CA PRO A 248 -13.24 17.09 19.14
C PRO A 248 -12.34 15.93 18.73
N LYS A 249 -12.52 14.75 19.35
CA LYS A 249 -11.99 13.50 18.76
C LYS A 249 -12.59 13.33 17.38
N ARG A 250 -11.75 13.43 16.36
CA ARG A 250 -12.12 12.99 15.02
C ARG A 250 -11.95 11.48 14.98
N PRO A 251 -12.89 10.73 14.39
CA PRO A 251 -12.57 9.38 13.99
C PRO A 251 -11.35 9.49 13.07
N ILE A 252 -10.21 8.94 13.53
CA ILE A 252 -9.06 8.82 12.66
C ILE A 252 -9.56 8.06 11.43
N PRO A 253 -9.37 8.59 10.20
CA PRO A 253 -9.68 7.82 9.01
C PRO A 253 -8.94 6.50 9.19
N SER A 254 -9.68 5.40 9.36
CA SER A 254 -9.03 4.12 9.51
C SER A 254 -8.10 4.00 8.31
N LYS A 255 -6.83 3.62 8.54
CA LYS A 255 -6.01 3.07 7.44
C LYS A 255 -6.98 2.14 6.72
N SER A 256 -7.29 2.46 5.44
CA SER A 256 -8.40 1.82 4.73
C SER A 256 -8.38 0.35 5.05
N ILE A 257 -9.45 -0.19 5.63
CA ILE A 257 -9.49 -1.58 6.12
C ILE A 257 -8.83 -2.46 5.06
N PRO A 258 -7.70 -3.16 5.39
CA PRO A 258 -6.96 -3.96 4.44
C PRO A 258 -7.89 -4.78 3.56
N LYS A 259 -7.75 -4.65 2.25
CA LYS A 259 -8.60 -5.36 1.29
C LYS A 259 -8.00 -6.73 1.03
N PHE A 260 -8.80 -7.77 1.19
CA PHE A 260 -8.47 -9.10 0.67
C PHE A 260 -9.34 -9.35 -0.55
N ILE A 261 -8.72 -9.50 -1.72
CA ILE A 261 -9.42 -9.81 -2.96
C ILE A 261 -9.36 -11.32 -3.15
N ALA A 262 -10.51 -11.98 -3.22
CA ALA A 262 -10.60 -13.42 -3.41
C ALA A 262 -11.11 -13.74 -4.81
N ILE A 263 -10.24 -14.31 -5.66
CA ILE A 263 -10.61 -14.79 -6.99
C ILE A 263 -11.18 -16.20 -6.85
N HIS A 264 -12.49 -16.33 -7.03
CA HIS A 264 -13.21 -17.61 -6.99
C HIS A 264 -13.41 -18.12 -8.41
N HIS A 265 -12.61 -19.10 -8.83
CA HIS A 265 -12.57 -19.57 -10.22
C HIS A 265 -13.10 -21.00 -10.34
N LEU A 266 -14.29 -21.15 -10.91
CA LEU A 266 -15.04 -22.40 -10.97
C LEU A 266 -15.43 -22.76 -12.40
N SER A 267 -15.15 -23.99 -12.81
CA SER A 267 -15.65 -24.51 -14.10
C SER A 267 -16.02 -26.00 -14.05
N LEU A 268 -16.06 -26.60 -12.86
CA LEU A 268 -16.38 -28.02 -12.67
C LEU A 268 -17.64 -28.16 -11.80
N TYR A 269 -17.59 -27.67 -10.56
CA TYR A 269 -18.71 -27.74 -9.62
C TYR A 269 -18.83 -26.42 -8.86
N ARG A 270 -20.06 -26.08 -8.45
CA ARG A 270 -20.30 -24.95 -7.56
C ARG A 270 -19.78 -25.24 -6.16
N ARG A 271 -19.24 -24.21 -5.51
CA ARG A 271 -18.80 -24.24 -4.11
C ARG A 271 -19.49 -23.11 -3.33
N PRO A 272 -19.63 -23.23 -2.00
CA PRO A 272 -20.10 -22.13 -1.15
C PRO A 272 -19.21 -20.89 -1.30
N ALA A 273 -19.75 -19.72 -0.95
CA ALA A 273 -19.02 -18.46 -0.98
C ALA A 273 -17.75 -18.55 -0.12
N ILE A 274 -16.66 -17.92 -0.58
CA ILE A 274 -15.33 -18.02 0.05
C ILE A 274 -15.40 -17.57 1.51
N ARG A 275 -16.19 -16.54 1.81
CA ARG A 275 -16.39 -16.00 3.15
C ARG A 275 -16.69 -17.07 4.21
N GLN A 276 -17.45 -18.10 3.87
CA GLN A 276 -17.78 -19.19 4.80
C GLN A 276 -16.66 -20.22 4.93
N ALA A 277 -15.93 -20.48 3.84
CA ALA A 277 -14.96 -21.56 3.75
C ALA A 277 -13.60 -21.24 4.39
N ILE A 278 -13.23 -19.95 4.45
CA ILE A 278 -11.95 -19.50 5.01
C ILE A 278 -12.11 -18.61 6.25
N GLN A 279 -13.24 -18.73 6.97
CA GLN A 279 -13.54 -17.88 8.13
C GLN A 279 -12.39 -17.84 9.15
N GLY A 280 -11.78 -18.97 9.50
CA GLY A 280 -10.64 -19.00 10.43
C GLY A 280 -9.35 -18.37 9.89
N TYR A 281 -9.13 -18.38 8.56
CA TYR A 281 -8.02 -17.64 7.94
C TYR A 281 -8.30 -16.14 7.98
N LEU A 282 -9.52 -15.76 7.62
CA LEU A 282 -10.01 -14.39 7.62
C LEU A 282 -9.97 -13.77 9.03
N GLU A 283 -10.39 -14.49 10.07
CA GLU A 283 -10.35 -14.02 11.46
C GLU A 283 -8.95 -13.55 11.90
N ARG A 284 -7.87 -14.15 11.37
CA ARG A 284 -6.48 -13.73 11.63
C ARG A 284 -6.08 -12.41 10.96
N LEU A 285 -6.81 -11.98 9.94
CA LEU A 285 -6.54 -10.78 9.14
C LEU A 285 -7.39 -9.57 9.55
N GLN A 286 -8.24 -9.68 10.57
CA GLN A 286 -9.16 -8.60 10.96
C GLN A 286 -8.44 -7.40 11.61
N PRO A 287 -8.85 -6.15 11.29
CA PRO A 287 -9.94 -5.80 10.38
C PRO A 287 -9.53 -5.92 8.90
N PHE A 288 -10.29 -6.67 8.10
CA PHE A 288 -10.16 -6.73 6.64
C PHE A 288 -11.53 -6.57 5.96
N ASP A 289 -11.54 -6.11 4.71
CA ASP A 289 -12.74 -6.10 3.87
C ASP A 289 -12.52 -7.00 2.65
N LEU A 290 -13.44 -7.93 2.43
CA LEU A 290 -13.35 -9.01 1.44
C LEU A 290 -14.09 -8.61 0.17
N ILE A 291 -13.36 -8.56 -0.93
CA ILE A 291 -13.91 -8.41 -2.27
C ILE A 291 -13.82 -9.76 -2.96
N GLU A 292 -14.95 -10.45 -3.13
CA GLU A 292 -15.02 -11.72 -3.86
C GLU A 292 -15.26 -11.44 -5.36
N VAL A 293 -14.33 -11.89 -6.20
CA VAL A 293 -14.48 -11.85 -7.66
C VAL A 293 -14.77 -13.26 -8.15
N LEU A 294 -16.04 -13.50 -8.49
CA LEU A 294 -16.50 -14.80 -8.99
C LEU A 294 -16.34 -14.91 -10.50
N ILE A 295 -15.65 -15.98 -10.92
CA ILE A 295 -15.54 -16.46 -12.29
C ILE A 295 -16.19 -17.84 -12.32
N ASP A 296 -17.50 -17.87 -12.56
CA ASP A 296 -18.30 -19.09 -12.62
C ASP A 296 -18.58 -19.47 -14.07
N GLN A 297 -18.03 -20.60 -14.50
CA GLN A 297 -18.22 -21.24 -15.80
C GLN A 297 -18.87 -22.62 -15.64
N THR A 298 -19.44 -22.93 -14.48
CA THR A 298 -20.02 -24.25 -14.17
C THR A 298 -21.26 -24.56 -15.01
N ASP A 299 -21.94 -23.54 -15.56
CA ASP A 299 -23.03 -23.69 -16.53
C ASP A 299 -22.57 -24.32 -17.85
N LEU A 300 -21.29 -24.18 -18.19
CA LEU A 300 -20.65 -24.77 -19.37
C LEU A 300 -20.12 -26.17 -19.12
N PHE A 301 -20.20 -26.70 -17.89
CA PHE A 301 -19.79 -28.06 -17.56
C PHE A 301 -21.00 -29.00 -17.59
N GLN A 302 -21.10 -29.81 -18.64
CA GLN A 302 -22.22 -30.71 -18.86
C GLN A 302 -21.72 -32.10 -19.21
N ALA A 303 -22.36 -33.12 -18.61
CA ALA A 303 -22.02 -34.52 -18.84
C ALA A 303 -20.51 -34.82 -18.74
N GLY A 304 -19.82 -34.20 -17.77
CA GLY A 304 -18.40 -34.45 -17.51
C GLY A 304 -17.40 -33.78 -18.46
N SER A 305 -17.85 -32.86 -19.32
CA SER A 305 -17.00 -32.08 -20.22
C SER A 305 -17.38 -30.60 -20.22
N LEU A 306 -16.40 -29.72 -20.49
CA LEU A 306 -16.64 -28.31 -20.79
C LEU A 306 -17.12 -28.19 -22.24
N ILE A 307 -18.40 -27.87 -22.45
CA ILE A 307 -19.01 -27.95 -23.79
C ILE A 307 -18.65 -26.77 -24.70
N ASP A 308 -18.23 -25.64 -24.13
CA ASP A 308 -17.84 -24.44 -24.87
C ASP A 308 -16.61 -23.77 -24.23
N PRO A 309 -15.40 -24.30 -24.49
CA PRO A 309 -14.16 -23.73 -23.96
C PRO A 309 -13.91 -22.29 -24.44
N VAL A 310 -14.39 -21.93 -25.64
CA VAL A 310 -14.23 -20.58 -26.21
C VAL A 310 -15.02 -19.56 -25.39
N LYS A 311 -16.29 -19.85 -25.10
CA LYS A 311 -17.11 -18.99 -24.24
C LYS A 311 -16.57 -18.93 -22.82
N ALA A 312 -16.08 -20.03 -22.27
CA ALA A 312 -15.45 -20.06 -20.96
C ALA A 312 -14.25 -19.10 -20.90
N LEU A 313 -13.31 -19.22 -21.83
CA LEU A 313 -12.12 -18.37 -21.88
C LEU A 313 -12.47 -16.90 -22.10
N ARG A 314 -13.41 -16.59 -22.99
CA ARG A 314 -13.88 -15.22 -23.21
C ARG A 314 -14.43 -14.59 -21.93
N GLY A 315 -15.33 -15.28 -21.24
CA GLY A 315 -15.89 -14.79 -19.97
C GLY A 315 -14.84 -14.62 -18.87
N GLN A 316 -13.80 -15.47 -18.86
CA GLN A 316 -12.66 -15.29 -17.95
C GLN A 316 -11.86 -14.03 -18.29
N VAL A 317 -11.58 -13.77 -19.57
CA VAL A 317 -10.86 -12.58 -20.02
C VAL A 317 -11.63 -11.29 -19.68
N GLU A 318 -12.96 -11.28 -19.84
CA GLU A 318 -13.79 -10.14 -19.43
C GLU A 318 -13.70 -9.87 -17.91
N ARG A 319 -13.61 -10.92 -17.09
CA ARG A 319 -13.46 -10.80 -15.64
C ARG A 319 -12.06 -10.35 -15.23
N LEU A 320 -11.01 -10.65 -16.00
CA LEU A 320 -9.66 -10.14 -15.75
C LEU A 320 -9.62 -8.61 -15.74
N THR A 321 -10.35 -7.95 -16.64
CA THR A 321 -10.43 -6.48 -16.63
C THR A 321 -11.03 -5.93 -15.34
N ALA A 322 -12.05 -6.60 -14.78
CA ALA A 322 -12.62 -6.21 -13.49
C ALA A 322 -11.62 -6.41 -12.34
N ILE A 323 -10.87 -7.52 -12.35
CA ILE A 323 -9.80 -7.77 -11.37
C ILE A 323 -8.73 -6.69 -11.46
N GLU A 324 -8.28 -6.33 -12.66
CA GLU A 324 -7.29 -5.26 -12.86
C GLU A 324 -7.77 -3.90 -12.33
N THR A 325 -9.04 -3.55 -12.53
CA THR A 325 -9.62 -2.31 -11.99
C THR A 325 -9.58 -2.30 -10.46
N ILE A 326 -10.02 -3.38 -9.81
CA ILE A 326 -10.01 -3.49 -8.34
C ILE A 326 -8.57 -3.42 -7.81
N LEU A 327 -7.61 -4.07 -8.49
CA LEU A 327 -6.19 -4.04 -8.12
C LEU A 327 -5.55 -2.66 -8.29
N ARG A 328 -6.07 -1.79 -9.17
CA ARG A 328 -5.63 -0.39 -9.31
C ARG A 328 -6.23 0.50 -8.21
N GLU A 329 -7.47 0.26 -7.84
CA GLU A 329 -8.15 0.97 -6.75
C GLU A 329 -7.58 0.60 -5.37
N HIS A 330 -7.05 -0.62 -5.24
CA HIS A 330 -6.52 -1.15 -3.98
C HIS A 330 -5.11 -1.74 -4.17
N PRO A 331 -4.07 -0.91 -4.37
CA PRO A 331 -2.72 -1.39 -4.69
C PRO A 331 -2.04 -2.19 -3.57
N GLU A 332 -2.44 -1.95 -2.31
CA GLU A 332 -1.94 -2.59 -1.08
C GLU A 332 -2.76 -3.84 -0.67
N CYS A 333 -3.65 -4.34 -1.52
CA CYS A 333 -4.49 -5.49 -1.17
C CYS A 333 -3.70 -6.81 -1.16
N GLU A 334 -4.12 -7.74 -0.31
CA GLU A 334 -3.75 -9.15 -0.45
C GLU A 334 -4.66 -9.83 -1.48
N LEU A 335 -4.09 -10.73 -2.29
CA LEU A 335 -4.82 -11.47 -3.32
C LEU A 335 -4.84 -12.96 -3.01
N GLY A 336 -6.02 -13.57 -2.97
CA GLY A 336 -6.22 -15.01 -2.83
C GLY A 336 -6.80 -15.64 -4.08
N TYR A 337 -6.33 -16.82 -4.45
CA TYR A 337 -6.87 -17.61 -5.57
C TYR A 337 -7.46 -18.94 -5.10
N PHE A 338 -8.71 -19.18 -5.51
CA PHE A 338 -9.53 -20.32 -5.13
C PHE A 338 -10.04 -21.00 -6.40
N GLY A 339 -9.26 -21.97 -6.90
CA GLY A 339 -9.49 -22.58 -8.22
C GLY A 339 -10.05 -23.99 -8.18
N LEU A 340 -11.23 -24.19 -8.78
CA LEU A 340 -11.82 -25.49 -9.15
C LEU A 340 -12.37 -25.43 -10.59
N ALA A 341 -11.46 -25.23 -11.51
CA ALA A 341 -11.65 -25.08 -12.95
C ALA A 341 -10.80 -26.05 -13.77
N HIS A 342 -10.99 -26.09 -15.10
CA HIS A 342 -10.18 -26.89 -16.02
C HIS A 342 -8.75 -26.35 -16.07
N ILE A 343 -7.78 -27.26 -16.20
CA ILE A 343 -6.35 -26.96 -16.08
C ILE A 343 -5.88 -25.82 -17.01
N PRO A 344 -6.23 -25.79 -18.31
CA PRO A 344 -5.76 -24.70 -19.18
C PRO A 344 -6.25 -23.32 -18.74
N LEU A 345 -7.46 -23.23 -18.19
CA LEU A 345 -8.04 -21.99 -17.67
C LEU A 345 -7.30 -21.50 -16.42
N MET A 346 -6.80 -22.41 -15.57
CA MET A 346 -5.99 -22.07 -14.40
C MET A 346 -4.61 -21.58 -14.77
N PHE A 347 -3.93 -22.25 -15.72
CA PHE A 347 -2.66 -21.78 -16.26
C PHE A 347 -2.81 -20.40 -16.88
N HIS A 348 -3.88 -20.18 -17.65
CA HIS A 348 -4.21 -18.88 -18.22
C HIS A 348 -4.46 -17.82 -17.14
N MET A 349 -5.16 -18.14 -16.06
CA MET A 349 -5.35 -17.20 -14.94
C MET A 349 -4.01 -16.84 -14.26
N GLY A 350 -3.16 -17.84 -13.99
CA GLY A 350 -1.84 -17.59 -13.42
C GLY A 350 -0.96 -16.73 -14.32
N TYR A 351 -0.96 -17.01 -15.63
CA TYR A 351 -0.27 -16.21 -16.64
C TYR A 351 -0.81 -14.78 -16.75
N ALA A 352 -2.14 -14.64 -16.63
CA ALA A 352 -2.80 -13.34 -16.64
C ALA A 352 -2.38 -12.46 -15.46
N ILE A 353 -2.24 -13.05 -14.27
CA ILE A 353 -1.95 -12.37 -13.00
C ILE A 353 -0.57 -12.80 -12.47
N ASN A 354 0.46 -12.69 -13.31
CA ASN A 354 1.82 -13.13 -13.00
C ASN A 354 2.73 -12.05 -12.36
N ARG A 355 2.24 -10.80 -12.22
CA ARG A 355 3.00 -9.66 -11.67
C ARG A 355 2.71 -9.35 -10.20
N ARG A 356 1.91 -10.17 -9.54
CA ARG A 356 1.50 -9.99 -8.15
C ARG A 356 1.75 -11.28 -7.39
N GLU A 357 2.13 -11.13 -6.14
CA GLU A 357 2.04 -12.24 -5.19
C GLU A 357 0.56 -12.57 -4.97
N VAL A 358 0.26 -13.87 -5.03
CA VAL A 358 -1.10 -14.39 -4.84
C VAL A 358 -1.01 -15.50 -3.82
N ARG A 359 -1.86 -15.56 -2.83
CA ARG A 359 -1.97 -16.73 -1.96
C ARG A 359 -2.87 -17.76 -2.62
N VAL A 360 -2.40 -18.98 -2.81
CA VAL A 360 -3.15 -20.02 -3.52
C VAL A 360 -3.71 -20.99 -2.51
N PHE A 361 -5.02 -21.18 -2.54
CA PHE A 361 -5.70 -22.10 -1.64
C PHE A 361 -5.91 -23.44 -2.33
N GLY A 362 -5.46 -24.51 -1.68
CA GLY A 362 -5.73 -25.88 -2.11
C GLY A 362 -7.20 -26.25 -1.95
N THR A 363 -7.60 -27.38 -2.51
CA THR A 363 -8.93 -27.95 -2.29
C THR A 363 -8.80 -29.32 -1.64
N ASP A 364 -9.54 -29.55 -0.55
CA ASP A 364 -9.84 -30.91 -0.13
C ASP A 364 -10.98 -31.45 -1.02
N TYR A 365 -10.67 -32.47 -1.81
CA TYR A 365 -11.65 -33.10 -2.69
C TYR A 365 -12.74 -33.87 -1.92
N THR A 366 -12.48 -34.24 -0.66
CA THR A 366 -13.41 -35.01 0.17
C THR A 366 -14.42 -34.12 0.88
N SER A 367 -13.94 -33.15 1.67
CA SER A 367 -14.81 -32.23 2.41
C SER A 367 -15.31 -31.06 1.56
N GLY A 368 -14.61 -30.73 0.47
CA GLY A 368 -14.92 -29.58 -0.36
C GLY A 368 -14.51 -28.23 0.19
N VAL A 369 -13.71 -28.24 1.26
CA VAL A 369 -13.20 -27.05 1.94
C VAL A 369 -11.92 -26.56 1.23
N TRP A 370 -11.74 -25.24 1.22
CA TRP A 370 -10.50 -24.60 0.76
C TRP A 370 -9.43 -24.69 1.85
N LEU A 371 -8.22 -25.07 1.47
CA LEU A 371 -7.10 -25.30 2.39
C LEU A 371 -6.04 -24.22 2.19
N ASP A 372 -5.72 -23.49 3.27
CA ASP A 372 -4.49 -22.70 3.38
C ASP A 372 -3.32 -23.69 3.49
N LEU A 373 -2.38 -23.62 2.56
CA LEU A 373 -1.24 -24.55 2.56
C LEU A 373 -0.30 -24.18 3.72
N PRO A 374 0.12 -25.16 4.56
CA PRO A 374 1.16 -24.91 5.55
C PRO A 374 2.47 -24.51 4.85
N GLU A 375 3.32 -23.79 5.56
CA GLU A 375 4.57 -23.29 4.97
C GLU A 375 5.52 -24.41 4.55
N LYS A 376 5.65 -25.47 5.36
CA LYS A 376 6.68 -26.51 5.21
C LYS A 376 6.12 -27.92 5.30
N SER A 377 6.71 -28.84 4.54
CA SER A 377 6.44 -30.28 4.59
C SER A 377 7.68 -31.07 4.13
N SER A 378 7.58 -32.40 4.09
CA SER A 378 8.65 -33.23 3.52
C SER A 378 8.77 -33.01 2.02
N LEU A 379 9.95 -32.59 1.56
CA LEU A 379 10.18 -32.30 0.15
C LEU A 379 10.26 -33.58 -0.69
N PRO A 380 9.40 -33.74 -1.72
CA PRO A 380 9.48 -34.88 -2.62
C PRO A 380 10.66 -34.76 -3.59
N VAL A 381 11.07 -35.90 -4.15
CA VAL A 381 12.03 -35.94 -5.25
C VAL A 381 11.31 -35.61 -6.55
N VAL A 382 11.80 -34.57 -7.24
CA VAL A 382 11.35 -34.17 -8.57
C VAL A 382 12.45 -34.53 -9.57
N ARG A 383 12.09 -35.27 -10.62
CA ARG A 383 12.97 -35.65 -11.71
C ARG A 383 12.58 -34.88 -12.97
N VAL A 384 13.59 -34.47 -13.73
CA VAL A 384 13.42 -33.89 -15.06
C VAL A 384 14.12 -34.79 -16.06
N GLU A 385 13.38 -35.26 -17.06
CA GLU A 385 13.85 -36.18 -18.09
C GLU A 385 13.75 -35.51 -19.47
N GLY A 386 14.64 -35.86 -20.39
CA GLY A 386 14.57 -35.42 -21.79
C GLY A 386 14.90 -33.95 -22.07
N LEU A 387 15.52 -33.25 -21.11
CA LEU A 387 16.07 -31.91 -21.35
C LEU A 387 17.21 -31.97 -22.39
N PRO A 388 17.22 -31.09 -23.40
CA PRO A 388 18.33 -31.02 -24.35
C PRO A 388 19.65 -30.65 -23.66
N GLU A 389 20.69 -31.45 -23.89
CA GLU A 389 22.04 -31.21 -23.35
C GLU A 389 22.90 -30.32 -24.27
N HIS A 390 22.45 -30.11 -25.51
CA HIS A 390 23.17 -29.36 -26.54
C HIS A 390 22.26 -28.35 -27.22
N LEU A 391 22.86 -27.35 -27.86
CA LEU A 391 22.13 -26.34 -28.63
C LEU A 391 21.43 -26.99 -29.84
N ILE A 392 20.13 -26.75 -29.97
CA ILE A 392 19.31 -27.14 -31.13
C ILE A 392 18.88 -25.87 -31.84
N ASP A 393 19.61 -25.51 -32.89
CA ASP A 393 19.39 -24.29 -33.67
C ASP A 393 18.51 -24.56 -34.89
N SER A 394 17.27 -25.01 -34.63
CA SER A 394 16.27 -25.22 -35.68
C SER A 394 14.86 -24.99 -35.13
N PRO A 395 13.92 -24.45 -35.93
CA PRO A 395 12.55 -24.29 -35.52
C PRO A 395 11.90 -25.62 -35.14
N GLY A 396 11.14 -25.63 -34.05
CA GLY A 396 10.42 -26.85 -33.66
C GLY A 396 9.55 -26.72 -32.42
N ASP A 397 8.65 -27.68 -32.28
CA ASP A 397 7.76 -27.80 -31.13
C ASP A 397 8.40 -28.63 -30.02
N VAL A 398 8.12 -28.26 -28.77
CA VAL A 398 8.53 -29.00 -27.58
C VAL A 398 7.30 -29.57 -26.90
N VAL A 399 7.33 -30.84 -26.50
CA VAL A 399 6.32 -31.43 -25.61
C VAL A 399 6.85 -31.38 -24.19
N LEU A 400 6.10 -30.73 -23.29
CA LEU A 400 6.39 -30.67 -21.86
C LEU A 400 5.32 -31.45 -21.09
N LEU A 401 5.74 -32.48 -20.37
CA LEU A 401 4.88 -33.31 -19.53
C LEU A 401 5.10 -32.97 -18.05
N MET A 402 4.01 -32.91 -17.27
CA MET A 402 4.06 -32.74 -15.82
C MET A 402 3.24 -33.82 -15.10
N SER A 403 3.93 -34.81 -14.52
CA SER A 403 3.30 -35.91 -13.75
C SER A 403 3.50 -35.72 -12.26
N VAL A 404 2.50 -35.16 -11.57
CA VAL A 404 2.56 -34.86 -10.12
C VAL A 404 1.56 -35.70 -9.33
N SER A 405 0.30 -35.70 -9.76
CA SER A 405 -0.75 -36.52 -9.12
C SER A 405 -0.98 -37.84 -9.84
N TYR A 406 -0.76 -37.87 -11.16
CA TYR A 406 -0.89 -39.06 -11.98
C TYR A 406 0.25 -39.13 -13.00
N ASN A 407 0.55 -40.33 -13.48
CA ASN A 407 1.48 -40.52 -14.58
C ASN A 407 0.79 -40.20 -15.92
N ILE A 408 1.41 -39.33 -16.71
CA ILE A 408 1.09 -39.14 -18.13
C ILE A 408 1.91 -40.14 -18.95
N HIS A 409 1.25 -40.89 -19.82
CA HIS A 409 1.88 -41.82 -20.76
C HIS A 409 2.09 -41.13 -22.11
N SER A 410 3.29 -41.27 -22.71
CA SER A 410 3.66 -40.56 -23.96
C SER A 410 2.78 -40.90 -25.18
N ALA A 411 2.02 -42.01 -25.14
CA ALA A 411 1.14 -42.44 -26.22
C ALA A 411 -0.12 -41.56 -26.41
N GLU A 412 -0.56 -40.81 -25.39
CA GLU A 412 -1.71 -39.91 -25.52
C GLU A 412 -1.31 -38.54 -26.09
N PRO A 413 -0.26 -37.86 -25.56
CA PRO A 413 0.24 -36.60 -26.16
C PRO A 413 0.66 -36.74 -27.63
N SER A 414 1.25 -37.88 -28.02
CA SER A 414 1.71 -38.12 -29.39
C SER A 414 0.58 -38.21 -30.43
N GLN A 415 -0.66 -38.44 -30.01
CA GLN A 415 -1.82 -38.38 -30.91
C GLN A 415 -2.11 -36.95 -31.37
N VAL A 416 -1.72 -35.97 -30.56
CA VAL A 416 -2.05 -34.55 -30.75
C VAL A 416 -0.87 -33.74 -31.29
N VAL A 417 0.34 -34.06 -30.85
CA VAL A 417 1.58 -33.44 -31.31
C VAL A 417 2.46 -34.52 -31.91
N ASP A 418 2.62 -34.50 -33.23
CA ASP A 418 3.45 -35.47 -33.94
C ASP A 418 4.89 -34.94 -34.06
N ARG A 419 5.88 -35.82 -33.82
CA ARG A 419 7.33 -35.54 -33.96
C ARG A 419 7.82 -34.22 -33.33
N PRO A 420 7.69 -34.02 -32.01
CA PRO A 420 8.31 -32.86 -31.37
C PRO A 420 9.84 -32.91 -31.44
N THR A 421 10.48 -31.76 -31.49
CA THR A 421 11.95 -31.64 -31.50
C THR A 421 12.54 -32.06 -30.16
N ALA A 422 11.82 -31.83 -29.05
CA ALA A 422 12.17 -32.33 -27.73
C ALA A 422 10.93 -32.76 -26.94
N LEU A 423 11.10 -33.78 -26.11
CA LEU A 423 10.09 -34.23 -25.14
C LEU A 423 10.72 -34.16 -23.75
N VAL A 424 10.25 -33.21 -22.94
CA VAL A 424 10.72 -32.98 -21.57
C VAL A 424 9.65 -33.45 -20.59
N HIS A 425 10.05 -34.16 -19.53
CA HIS A 425 9.13 -34.66 -18.51
C HIS A 425 9.57 -34.23 -17.11
N ILE A 426 8.80 -33.34 -16.48
CA ILE A 426 8.90 -33.03 -15.06
C ILE A 426 8.00 -34.01 -14.32
N ARG A 427 8.55 -34.80 -13.40
CA ARG A 427 7.77 -35.80 -12.68
C ARG A 427 8.16 -35.93 -11.22
N ALA A 428 7.16 -36.17 -10.39
CA ALA A 428 7.41 -36.75 -9.08
C ALA A 428 7.95 -38.18 -9.24
N GLU A 429 8.88 -38.58 -8.37
CA GLU A 429 9.31 -39.97 -8.31
C GLU A 429 8.16 -40.94 -7.98
N GLN A 430 7.24 -40.50 -7.11
CA GLN A 430 6.01 -41.20 -6.77
C GLN A 430 4.80 -40.28 -6.92
N PRO A 431 4.21 -40.19 -8.14
CA PRO A 431 3.02 -39.36 -8.35
C PRO A 431 1.85 -39.86 -7.52
N ARG A 432 1.21 -38.95 -6.78
CA ARG A 432 0.06 -39.25 -5.92
C ARG A 432 -0.82 -38.03 -5.68
N LEU A 433 -2.09 -38.27 -5.37
CA LEU A 433 -2.98 -37.24 -4.86
C LEU A 433 -2.46 -36.69 -3.52
N GLY A 434 -2.64 -35.38 -3.30
CA GLY A 434 -2.16 -34.71 -2.09
C GLY A 434 -0.64 -34.65 -1.96
N LEU A 435 0.11 -34.77 -3.08
CA LEU A 435 1.57 -34.60 -3.05
C LEU A 435 1.96 -33.14 -2.77
N ILE A 436 1.19 -32.18 -3.28
CA ILE A 436 1.36 -30.76 -2.98
C ILE A 436 0.54 -30.47 -1.73
N ASP A 437 1.21 -30.45 -0.58
CA ASP A 437 0.61 -30.33 0.75
C ASP A 437 1.11 -29.11 1.54
N SER A 438 2.00 -28.31 0.96
CA SER A 438 2.62 -27.13 1.56
C SER A 438 3.11 -26.15 0.49
N GLU A 439 3.33 -24.89 0.87
CA GLU A 439 3.94 -23.88 -0.01
C GLU A 439 5.35 -24.29 -0.43
N GLU A 440 6.17 -24.86 0.46
CA GLU A 440 7.54 -25.30 0.12
C GLU A 440 7.55 -26.41 -0.96
N VAL A 441 6.60 -27.35 -0.92
CA VAL A 441 6.47 -28.39 -1.95
C VAL A 441 5.91 -27.81 -3.24
N LEU A 442 4.94 -26.90 -3.16
CA LEU A 442 4.39 -26.17 -4.31
C LEU A 442 5.50 -25.39 -5.06
N ASP A 443 6.34 -24.68 -4.31
CA ASP A 443 7.48 -23.92 -4.83
C ASP A 443 8.53 -24.82 -5.47
N ARG A 444 8.81 -26.01 -4.90
CA ARG A 444 9.75 -26.96 -5.49
C ARG A 444 9.37 -27.33 -6.93
N PHE A 445 8.11 -27.70 -7.18
CA PHE A 445 7.65 -28.02 -8.53
C PHE A 445 7.60 -26.79 -9.44
N THR A 446 7.15 -25.66 -8.89
CA THR A 446 7.02 -24.39 -9.63
C THR A 446 8.39 -23.86 -10.09
N ASN A 447 9.40 -23.91 -9.22
CA ASN A 447 10.77 -23.54 -9.53
C ASN A 447 11.41 -24.49 -10.54
N THR A 448 11.14 -25.80 -10.43
CA THR A 448 11.59 -26.79 -11.43
C THR A 448 11.00 -26.48 -12.80
N PHE A 449 9.70 -26.14 -12.87
CA PHE A 449 9.05 -25.73 -14.11
C PHE A 449 9.71 -24.48 -14.72
N ARG A 450 9.95 -23.44 -13.91
CA ARG A 450 10.64 -22.22 -14.37
C ARG A 450 12.07 -22.50 -14.88
N GLN A 451 12.82 -23.36 -14.20
CA GLN A 451 14.16 -23.78 -14.62
C GLN A 451 14.11 -24.53 -15.95
N VAL A 452 13.15 -25.43 -16.15
CA VAL A 452 12.96 -26.12 -17.44
C VAL A 452 12.69 -25.14 -18.57
N LEU A 453 11.81 -24.15 -18.37
CA LEU A 453 11.56 -23.12 -19.39
C LEU A 453 12.83 -22.32 -19.71
N GLN A 454 13.61 -21.93 -18.69
CA GLN A 454 14.88 -21.21 -18.91
C GLN A 454 15.89 -22.04 -19.70
N THR A 455 16.06 -23.30 -19.34
CA THR A 455 16.98 -24.21 -20.04
C THR A 455 16.54 -24.40 -21.48
N LEU A 456 15.24 -24.62 -21.73
CA LEU A 456 14.70 -24.76 -23.09
C LEU A 456 14.94 -23.52 -23.94
N THR A 457 14.68 -22.32 -23.42
CA THR A 457 14.95 -21.08 -24.17
C THR A 457 16.46 -20.89 -24.45
N ALA A 458 17.33 -21.35 -23.55
CA ALA A 458 18.78 -21.25 -23.72
C ALA A 458 19.34 -22.28 -24.71
N THR A 459 18.81 -23.51 -24.71
CA THR A 459 19.29 -24.60 -25.58
C THR A 459 18.54 -24.68 -26.91
N MET A 460 17.37 -24.06 -27.03
CA MET A 460 16.55 -24.05 -28.24
C MET A 460 16.00 -22.64 -28.52
N PRO A 461 16.81 -21.73 -29.08
CA PRO A 461 16.39 -20.33 -29.27
C PRO A 461 15.25 -20.14 -30.28
N GLN A 462 14.96 -21.15 -31.11
CA GLN A 462 13.94 -21.11 -32.16
C GLN A 462 12.71 -21.98 -31.83
N ILE A 463 12.37 -22.19 -30.56
CA ILE A 463 11.14 -22.91 -30.19
C ILE A 463 9.93 -22.22 -30.83
N SER A 464 9.17 -22.98 -31.63
CA SER A 464 7.92 -22.52 -32.23
C SER A 464 6.82 -22.48 -31.18
N ARG A 465 6.68 -23.56 -30.41
CA ARG A 465 5.67 -23.67 -29.35
C ARG A 465 6.05 -24.75 -28.32
N ILE A 466 5.64 -24.54 -27.08
CA ILE A 466 5.66 -25.56 -26.02
C ILE A 466 4.24 -26.09 -25.81
N HIS A 467 4.06 -27.39 -26.01
CA HIS A 467 2.82 -28.11 -25.78
C HIS A 467 2.86 -28.74 -24.38
N LEU A 468 2.09 -28.19 -23.44
CA LEU A 468 2.08 -28.58 -22.04
C LEU A 468 0.93 -29.55 -21.73
N PHE A 469 1.28 -30.73 -21.21
CA PHE A 469 0.36 -31.74 -20.71
C PHE A 469 0.57 -31.92 -19.21
N TYR A 470 -0.50 -31.72 -18.44
CA TYR A 470 -0.41 -31.58 -16.99
C TYR A 470 -1.34 -32.54 -16.24
N ALA A 471 -0.79 -33.23 -15.24
CA ALA A 471 -1.50 -34.12 -14.34
C ALA A 471 -1.10 -33.83 -12.89
N GLY A 472 -1.72 -32.80 -12.31
CA GLY A 472 -1.45 -32.35 -10.95
C GLY A 472 -2.61 -31.55 -10.35
N PRO A 473 -2.43 -30.98 -9.15
CA PRO A 473 -3.48 -30.24 -8.48
C PRO A 473 -3.69 -28.82 -9.06
N PRO A 474 -4.88 -28.22 -8.87
CA PRO A 474 -5.21 -26.86 -9.27
C PRO A 474 -4.20 -25.79 -8.84
N ALA A 475 -3.75 -25.85 -7.59
CA ALA A 475 -2.86 -24.85 -7.01
C ALA A 475 -1.54 -24.73 -7.80
N LEU A 476 -0.95 -25.88 -8.14
CA LEU A 476 0.28 -25.95 -8.93
C LEU A 476 0.06 -25.49 -10.38
N ALA A 477 -1.08 -25.78 -11.00
CA ALA A 477 -1.38 -25.30 -12.36
C ALA A 477 -1.40 -23.77 -12.43
N PHE A 478 -2.07 -23.12 -11.47
CA PHE A 478 -2.08 -21.67 -11.36
C PHE A 478 -0.68 -21.10 -11.12
N ARG A 479 0.07 -21.67 -10.15
CA ARG A 479 1.44 -21.23 -9.83
C ARG A 479 2.39 -21.35 -11.01
N CYS A 480 2.36 -22.46 -11.74
CA CYS A 480 3.16 -22.63 -12.95
C CYS A 480 2.79 -21.59 -14.01
N GLY A 481 1.49 -21.26 -14.17
CA GLY A 481 1.06 -20.15 -15.02
C GLY A 481 1.73 -18.82 -14.65
N GLN A 482 1.88 -18.51 -13.36
CA GLN A 482 2.55 -17.30 -12.89
C GLN A 482 4.05 -17.25 -13.21
N GLN A 483 4.69 -18.39 -13.47
CA GLN A 483 6.12 -18.43 -13.79
C GLN A 483 6.44 -18.09 -15.24
N ILE A 484 5.43 -17.94 -16.09
CA ILE A 484 5.59 -17.73 -17.53
C ILE A 484 5.72 -16.23 -17.81
N ASN A 485 6.82 -15.85 -18.44
CA ASN A 485 7.16 -14.48 -18.83
C ASN A 485 6.74 -14.22 -20.27
N ARG A 486 5.84 -13.25 -20.46
CA ARG A 486 5.25 -12.89 -21.76
C ARG A 486 6.25 -12.46 -22.82
N ASN A 487 7.40 -11.94 -22.40
CA ASN A 487 8.38 -11.32 -23.30
C ASN A 487 9.56 -12.24 -23.62
N ILE A 488 9.72 -13.34 -22.89
CA ILE A 488 10.92 -14.18 -22.95
C ILE A 488 10.56 -15.62 -23.31
N ASP A 489 9.49 -16.16 -22.73
CA ASP A 489 9.15 -17.56 -22.94
C ASP A 489 8.42 -17.75 -24.27
N PRO A 490 8.69 -18.87 -24.98
CA PRO A 490 7.98 -19.22 -26.22
C PRO A 490 6.48 -19.35 -26.00
N GLU A 491 5.73 -19.41 -27.10
CA GLU A 491 4.30 -19.66 -27.07
C GLU A 491 3.97 -20.98 -26.33
N ILE A 492 3.05 -20.96 -25.37
CA ILE A 492 2.70 -22.14 -24.57
C ILE A 492 1.23 -22.50 -24.78
N VAL A 493 0.98 -23.74 -25.18
CA VAL A 493 -0.36 -24.30 -25.39
C VAL A 493 -0.60 -25.39 -24.36
N VAL A 494 -1.56 -25.14 -23.46
CA VAL A 494 -1.87 -26.01 -22.32
C VAL A 494 -3.09 -26.87 -22.63
N TYR A 495 -2.91 -28.18 -22.63
CA TYR A 495 -3.97 -29.13 -23.02
C TYR A 495 -4.86 -29.53 -21.85
N ASN A 496 -6.17 -29.62 -22.12
CA ASN A 496 -7.12 -30.21 -21.19
C ASN A 496 -7.18 -31.73 -21.41
N TYR A 497 -7.10 -32.50 -20.33
CA TYR A 497 -7.33 -33.95 -20.38
C TYR A 497 -8.79 -34.29 -20.08
N SER A 498 -9.39 -35.14 -20.91
CA SER A 498 -10.68 -35.78 -20.65
C SER A 498 -10.69 -37.19 -21.21
N ARG A 499 -11.01 -38.18 -20.37
CA ARG A 499 -11.20 -39.58 -20.81
C ARG A 499 -12.37 -39.76 -21.78
N ARG A 500 -13.29 -38.80 -21.80
CA ARG A 500 -14.50 -38.83 -22.65
C ARG A 500 -14.21 -38.30 -24.05
N ASP A 501 -13.16 -37.52 -24.21
CA ASP A 501 -12.83 -36.90 -25.50
C ASP A 501 -12.00 -37.85 -26.38
N ARG A 502 -12.07 -37.67 -27.69
CA ARG A 502 -11.21 -38.36 -28.67
C ARG A 502 -10.64 -37.31 -29.63
N PRO A 503 -9.30 -37.06 -29.62
CA PRO A 503 -8.31 -37.58 -28.67
C PRO A 503 -8.56 -37.08 -27.22
N HIS A 504 -7.98 -37.73 -26.21
CA HIS A 504 -8.18 -37.33 -24.79
C HIS A 504 -7.71 -35.89 -24.48
N TYR A 505 -6.84 -35.34 -25.33
CA TYR A 505 -6.38 -33.95 -25.29
C TYR A 505 -6.97 -33.15 -26.46
N ARG A 506 -8.31 -33.20 -26.62
CA ARG A 506 -9.05 -32.61 -27.75
C ARG A 506 -8.89 -31.09 -27.85
N TRP A 507 -8.75 -30.37 -26.74
CA TRP A 507 -8.65 -28.91 -26.76
C TRP A 507 -7.60 -28.38 -25.79
N ALA A 508 -7.12 -27.18 -26.08
CA ALA A 508 -6.09 -26.48 -25.31
C ALA A 508 -6.33 -24.97 -25.31
N VAL A 509 -5.67 -24.27 -24.37
CA VAL A 509 -5.59 -22.81 -24.37
C VAL A 509 -4.18 -22.39 -24.76
N ASN A 510 -4.09 -21.50 -25.75
CA ASN A 510 -2.89 -20.73 -26.01
C ASN A 510 -2.81 -19.56 -25.05
N LEU A 511 -1.81 -19.55 -24.17
CA LEU A 511 -1.74 -18.57 -23.10
C LEU A 511 -1.45 -17.16 -23.64
N GLN A 512 -0.66 -17.04 -24.71
CA GLN A 512 -0.24 -15.76 -25.28
C GLN A 512 -1.30 -15.17 -26.21
N THR A 513 -1.94 -16.00 -27.04
CA THR A 513 -2.93 -15.50 -28.04
C THR A 513 -4.36 -15.44 -27.48
N ASN A 514 -4.62 -16.02 -26.32
CA ASN A 514 -5.95 -16.18 -25.73
C ASN A 514 -6.93 -16.95 -26.63
N GLU A 515 -6.41 -17.92 -27.38
CA GLU A 515 -7.20 -18.74 -28.31
C GLU A 515 -7.38 -20.16 -27.78
N ILE A 516 -8.54 -20.74 -28.09
CA ILE A 516 -8.75 -22.18 -27.93
C ILE A 516 -8.22 -22.88 -29.18
N VAL A 517 -7.34 -23.86 -28.96
CA VAL A 517 -6.88 -24.76 -30.02
C VAL A 517 -7.68 -26.05 -29.92
N GLU A 518 -8.53 -26.32 -30.91
CA GLU A 518 -9.24 -27.61 -31.02
C GLU A 518 -8.48 -28.58 -31.94
N ARG A 519 -8.54 -29.86 -31.60
CA ARG A 519 -7.94 -30.97 -32.35
C ARG A 519 -9.04 -31.99 -32.63
N GLY A 520 -9.47 -32.06 -33.89
CA GLY A 520 -10.47 -33.01 -34.33
C GLY A 520 -9.94 -34.45 -34.36
N GLU A 521 -10.85 -35.41 -34.53
CA GLU A 521 -10.49 -36.79 -34.84
C GLU A 521 -9.62 -36.79 -36.12
N LYS A 522 -8.38 -37.30 -36.03
CA LYS A 522 -7.69 -37.74 -37.25
C LYS A 522 -8.52 -38.91 -37.77
N HIS A 523 -9.30 -38.71 -38.83
CA HIS A 523 -9.86 -39.82 -39.59
C HIS A 523 -8.67 -40.68 -40.04
N VAL A 524 -8.57 -41.88 -39.46
CA VAL A 524 -7.63 -42.93 -39.88
C VAL A 524 -8.07 -43.46 -41.24
#